data_AF-A0A4P6FG46-F1
#
_entry.id   AF-A0A4P6FG46-F1
#
_cell.length_a   1.000
_cell.length_b   1.000
_cell.length_c   1.000
_cell.angle_alpha   90.00
_cell.angle_beta   90.00
_cell.angle_gamma   90.00
#
_symmetry.space_group_name_H-M   'P 1'
#
loop_
_entity.id
_entity.type
_entity.pdbx_description
1 polymer ?
#
loop_
_entity_poly.entity_id
_entity_poly.type
_entity_poly.pdbx_seq_one_letter_code
_entity_poly.pdbx_strand_id
1 'polypeptide(L)'
;MVDVGRALFAKLTENPTLNVIELPDGLGVCLVHAVRGGGKIYVAPDESALFVGSAVDFEAGLGAFRDGVRTPLEKFTISRGGNG
;
A
#
# COMPACT_ATOMS: atom_id res chain seq x y z
N MET A 1 5.65 6.08 -9.04
CA MET A 1 5.01 4.91 -8.40
C MET A 1 5.54 4.65 -6.98
N VAL A 2 6.86 4.44 -6.79
CA VAL A 2 7.43 4.20 -5.44
C VAL A 2 7.19 5.38 -4.49
N ASP A 3 7.36 6.62 -4.96
CA ASP A 3 7.07 7.83 -4.17
C ASP A 3 5.62 7.93 -3.72
N VAL A 4 4.67 7.54 -4.57
CA VAL A 4 3.23 7.50 -4.21
C VAL A 4 3.00 6.51 -3.07
N GLY A 5 3.54 5.29 -3.19
CA GLY A 5 3.44 4.29 -2.12
C GLY A 5 4.10 4.75 -0.82
N ARG A 6 5.27 5.40 -0.90
CA ARG A 6 5.95 5.99 0.26
C ARG A 6 5.12 7.10 0.90
N ALA A 7 4.51 7.98 0.12
CA ALA A 7 3.64 9.04 0.61
C ALA A 7 2.38 8.46 1.30
N LEU A 8 1.80 7.39 0.76
CA LEU A 8 0.66 6.70 1.38
C LEU A 8 1.05 6.07 2.72
N PHE A 9 2.19 5.40 2.79
CA PHE A 9 2.67 4.86 4.06
C PHE A 9 3.07 5.94 5.07
N ALA A 10 3.65 7.05 4.62
CA ALA A 10 3.96 8.19 5.47
C ALA A 10 2.70 8.83 6.08
N LYS A 11 1.54 8.70 5.43
CA LYS A 11 0.24 9.09 6.01
C LYS A 11 -0.24 8.12 7.09
N LEU A 12 0.19 6.85 7.05
CA LEU A 12 -0.26 5.76 7.93
C LEU A 12 0.65 5.50 9.13
N THR A 13 1.94 5.80 9.01
CA THR A 13 2.93 5.59 10.09
C THR A 13 4.10 6.54 9.92
N GLU A 14 4.68 6.94 11.04
CA GLU A 14 5.95 7.67 11.06
C GLU A 14 7.10 6.69 10.78
N ASN A 15 8.03 7.07 9.90
CA ASN A 15 9.22 6.30 9.49
C ASN A 15 8.96 4.81 9.11
N PRO A 16 8.11 4.53 8.11
CA PRO A 16 7.83 3.17 7.68
C PRO A 16 9.07 2.48 7.10
N THR A 17 9.35 1.25 7.54
CA THR A 17 10.40 0.41 6.93
C THR A 17 9.80 -0.39 5.77
N LEU A 18 9.90 0.18 4.57
CA LEU A 18 9.25 -0.35 3.37
C LEU A 18 10.21 -1.16 2.51
N ASN A 19 9.83 -2.39 2.22
CA ASN A 19 10.43 -3.17 1.14
C ASN A 19 9.68 -2.88 -0.15
N VAL A 20 10.39 -2.50 -1.20
CA VAL A 20 9.81 -2.23 -2.52
C VAL A 20 10.05 -3.45 -3.40
N ILE A 21 8.98 -4.00 -3.94
CA ILE A 21 8.96 -5.16 -4.82
C ILE A 21 8.34 -4.71 -6.14
N GLU A 22 9.07 -4.84 -7.25
CA GLU A 22 8.53 -4.55 -8.57
C GLU A 22 7.58 -5.68 -9.00
N LEU A 23 6.40 -5.33 -9.49
CA LEU A 23 5.42 -6.30 -9.96
C LEU A 23 5.77 -6.74 -11.39
N PRO A 24 5.48 -8.00 -11.75
CA PRO A 24 5.65 -8.47 -13.12
C PRO A 24 4.77 -7.70 -14.10
N ASP A 25 5.11 -7.76 -15.39
CA ASP A 25 4.32 -7.19 -16.48
C ASP A 25 4.13 -5.65 -16.44
N GLY A 26 4.91 -4.94 -15.61
CA GLY A 26 4.76 -3.49 -15.45
C GLY A 26 3.47 -3.08 -14.72
N LEU A 27 2.84 -4.02 -13.99
CA LEU A 27 1.62 -3.76 -13.23
C LEU A 27 1.80 -2.67 -12.16
N GLY A 28 3.04 -2.45 -11.73
CA GLY A 28 3.41 -1.39 -10.80
C GLY A 28 4.41 -1.87 -9.75
N VAL A 29 4.29 -1.35 -8.53
CA VAL A 29 5.18 -1.68 -7.41
C VAL A 29 4.38 -2.05 -6.17
N CYS A 30 4.87 -2.99 -5.39
CA CYS A 30 4.33 -3.34 -4.08
C CYS A 30 5.30 -2.86 -3.00
N LEU A 31 4.80 -2.04 -2.07
CA LEU A 31 5.51 -1.62 -0.89
C LEU A 31 5.01 -2.45 0.30
N VAL A 32 5.89 -3.20 0.93
CA VAL A 32 5.57 -4.07 2.07
C VAL A 32 6.18 -3.47 3.33
N HIS A 33 5.34 -3.17 4.32
CA HIS A 33 5.83 -2.76 5.63
C HIS A 33 6.16 -4.01 6.45
N ALA A 34 7.44 -4.36 6.54
CA ALA A 34 7.90 -5.61 7.17
C ALA A 34 7.95 -5.52 8.71
N VAL A 35 6.84 -5.08 9.32
CA VAL A 35 6.67 -5.01 10.78
C VAL A 35 5.40 -5.75 11.20
N ARG A 36 5.28 -6.11 12.49
CA ARG A 36 4.03 -6.68 13.02
C ARG A 36 2.88 -5.68 12.88
N GLY A 37 1.82 -6.07 12.18
CA GLY A 37 0.70 -5.18 11.84
C GLY A 37 0.95 -4.30 10.61
N GLY A 38 2.14 -4.39 9.99
CA GLY A 38 2.47 -3.73 8.74
C GLY A 38 1.71 -4.38 7.59
N GLY A 39 0.85 -3.60 6.94
CA GLY A 39 0.20 -3.99 5.69
C GLY A 39 1.14 -3.85 4.50
N LYS A 40 0.58 -4.05 3.31
CA LYS A 40 1.26 -3.85 2.04
C LYS A 40 0.40 -3.04 1.09
N ILE A 41 1.04 -2.18 0.31
CA ILE A 41 0.38 -1.27 -0.63
C ILE A 41 0.90 -1.59 -2.03
N TYR A 42 0.00 -2.00 -2.91
CA TYR A 42 0.27 -2.12 -4.34
C TYR A 42 -0.06 -0.79 -5.00
N VAL A 43 0.82 -0.28 -5.86
CA VAL A 43 0.66 1.00 -6.55
C VAL A 43 0.79 0.77 -8.04
N ALA A 44 -0.23 1.15 -8.78
CA ALA A 44 -0.32 1.07 -10.22
C ALA A 44 0.41 2.24 -10.89
N PRO A 45 0.74 2.12 -12.19
CA PRO A 45 1.27 3.24 -12.97
C PRO A 45 0.30 4.42 -13.09
N ASP A 46 -1.02 4.19 -12.97
CA ASP A 46 -2.04 5.25 -12.96
C ASP A 46 -2.20 5.95 -11.60
N GLU A 47 -1.27 5.72 -10.66
CA GLU A 47 -1.28 6.25 -9.28
C GLU A 47 -2.35 5.66 -8.36
N SER A 48 -3.23 4.79 -8.89
CA SER A 48 -4.13 4.00 -8.07
C SER A 48 -3.39 3.04 -7.14
N ALA A 49 -3.90 2.88 -5.91
CA ALA A 49 -3.28 2.02 -4.91
C ALA A 49 -4.26 1.02 -4.31
N LEU A 50 -3.75 -0.13 -3.87
CA LEU A 50 -4.49 -1.13 -3.10
C LEU A 50 -3.73 -1.40 -1.80
N PHE A 51 -4.35 -1.05 -0.67
CA PHE A 51 -3.88 -1.48 0.65
C PHE A 51 -4.47 -2.85 0.96
N VAL A 52 -3.61 -3.75 1.41
CA VAL A 52 -4.06 -4.99 2.02
C VAL A 52 -3.37 -5.17 3.36
N GLY A 53 -4.15 -5.62 4.34
CA GLY A 53 -3.66 -5.85 5.69
C GLY A 53 -2.64 -6.99 5.74
N SER A 54 -1.90 -7.04 6.85
CA SER A 54 -0.88 -8.06 7.12
C SER A 54 -1.41 -9.50 7.07
N ALA A 55 -2.72 -9.70 7.24
CA ALA A 55 -3.38 -11.00 7.18
C ALA A 55 -3.58 -11.54 5.74
N VAL A 56 -3.36 -10.73 4.71
CA VAL A 56 -3.54 -11.12 3.31
C VAL A 56 -2.18 -11.42 2.69
N ASP A 57 -2.00 -12.61 2.14
CA ASP A 57 -0.76 -13.00 1.46
C ASP A 57 -0.44 -12.14 0.24
N PHE A 58 0.83 -12.13 -0.16
CA PHE A 58 1.29 -11.36 -1.32
C PHE A 58 0.54 -11.74 -2.60
N GLU A 59 0.39 -13.04 -2.86
CA GLU A 59 -0.27 -13.55 -4.07
C GLU A 59 -1.77 -13.21 -4.09
N ALA A 60 -2.46 -13.34 -2.96
CA ALA A 60 -3.86 -12.96 -2.84
C ALA A 60 -4.09 -11.46 -3.07
N GLY A 61 -3.22 -10.62 -2.48
CA GLY A 61 -3.25 -9.17 -2.71
C GLY A 61 -2.92 -8.78 -4.16
N LEU A 62 -1.95 -9.47 -4.77
CA LEU A 62 -1.60 -9.28 -6.17
C LEU A 62 -2.75 -9.71 -7.09
N GLY A 63 -3.43 -10.82 -6.79
CA GLY A 63 -4.61 -11.26 -7.52
C GLY A 63 -5.72 -10.21 -7.51
N ALA A 64 -6.09 -9.70 -6.34
CA ALA A 64 -7.07 -8.63 -6.22
C ALA A 64 -6.64 -7.34 -6.96
N PHE A 65 -5.36 -7.00 -6.90
CA PHE A 65 -4.83 -5.86 -7.64
C PHE A 65 -4.89 -6.06 -9.16
N ARG A 66 -4.63 -7.28 -9.65
CA ARG A 66 -4.77 -7.65 -11.06
C ARG A 66 -6.24 -7.64 -11.51
N ASP A 67 -7.16 -7.98 -10.63
CA ASP A 67 -8.61 -7.92 -10.86
C ASP A 67 -9.16 -6.47 -10.93
N GLY A 68 -8.31 -5.47 -10.63
CA GLY A 68 -8.68 -4.06 -10.65
C GLY A 68 -9.18 -3.53 -9.31
N VAL A 69 -9.12 -4.32 -8.25
CA VAL A 69 -9.47 -3.86 -6.90
C VAL A 69 -8.50 -2.77 -6.46
N ARG A 70 -9.03 -1.64 -5.99
CA ARG A 70 -8.27 -0.50 -5.48
C ARG A 70 -8.84 -0.06 -4.14
N THR A 71 -7.97 0.48 -3.30
CA THR A 71 -8.35 1.14 -2.07
C THR A 71 -8.51 2.63 -2.35
N PRO A 72 -9.65 3.25 -2.01
CA PRO A 72 -9.83 4.68 -2.13
C PRO A 72 -8.77 5.43 -1.31
N LEU A 73 -8.18 6.49 -1.87
CA LEU A 73 -7.11 7.25 -1.21
C LEU A 73 -7.53 7.84 0.15
N GLU A 74 -8.82 8.13 0.32
CA GLU A 74 -9.42 8.54 1.60
C GLU A 74 -9.23 7.51 2.72
N LYS A 75 -9.12 6.21 2.41
CA LYS A 75 -8.88 5.16 3.41
C LYS A 75 -7.44 5.12 3.92
N PHE A 76 -6.51 5.78 3.21
CA PHE A 76 -5.11 5.91 3.64
C PHE A 76 -4.88 7.13 4.54
N THR A 77 -5.95 7.86 4.89
CA THR A 77 -5.86 8.84 5.95
C THR A 77 -5.99 8.13 7.29
N ILE A 78 -5.01 8.28 8.17
CA ILE A 78 -5.33 8.17 9.59
C ILE A 78 -6.26 9.35 9.83
N SER A 79 -7.48 9.10 10.30
CA SER A 79 -8.26 10.17 10.89
C SER A 79 -7.41 10.75 12.02
N ARG A 80 -6.74 11.88 11.77
CA ARG A 80 -6.05 12.66 12.81
C ARG A 80 -7.14 13.35 13.63
N GLY A 81 -7.98 12.55 14.29
CA GLY A 81 -9.00 12.99 15.21
C GLY A 81 -8.54 12.64 16.62
N GLY A 82 -7.99 13.61 17.34
CA GLY A 82 -7.84 13.52 18.79
C GLY A 82 -6.75 14.41 19.40
N ASN A 83 -7.17 15.58 19.89
CA ASN A 83 -6.49 16.59 20.71
C ASN A 83 -5.66 17.61 19.90
N GLY A 84 -5.99 18.91 19.93
CA GLY A 84 -6.50 19.71 21.05
C GLY A 84 -5.39 20.62 21.50
#